data_AF-A0A357T175-F1
#
_entry.id   AF-A0A357T175-F1
#
_cell.length_a   1.000
_cell.length_b   1.000
_cell.length_c   1.000
_cell.angle_alpha   90.00
_cell.angle_beta   90.00
_cell.angle_gamma   90.00
#
_symmetry.space_group_name_H-M   'P 1'
#
loop_
_entity.id
_entity.type
_entity.pdbx_description
1 polymer ?
#
loop_
_entity_poly.entity_id
_entity_poly.type
_entity_poly.pdbx_seq_one_letter_code
_entity_poly.pdbx_strand_id
1 'polypeptide(L)'
;GVPFAIQSIQVLYNKKIFAAQGLSEPKTWSELLKTAEKVKKAGYVAFANGTKDAWTLETLFGGVAPTFYGGSDFYDKVVKGKTNFEDSKLQNALKKM
;
A
#
# COMPACT_ATOMS: atom_id res chain seq x y z
N GLY A 1 26.82 -12.58 2.23
CA GLY A 1 26.31 -13.18 0.97
C GLY A 1 26.46 -12.19 -0.16
N VAL A 2 26.48 -12.64 -1.42
CA VAL A 2 26.52 -11.79 -2.61
C VAL A 2 25.09 -11.59 -3.14
N PRO A 3 24.57 -10.35 -3.25
CA PRO A 3 23.19 -10.12 -3.72
C PRO A 3 23.00 -10.54 -5.19
N PHE A 4 21.88 -11.18 -5.49
CA PHE A 4 21.49 -11.56 -6.86
C PHE A 4 20.31 -10.73 -7.39
N ALA A 5 19.31 -10.43 -6.56
CA ALA A 5 18.11 -9.69 -6.97
C ALA A 5 17.51 -8.89 -5.81
N ILE A 6 16.78 -7.84 -6.15
CA ILE A 6 15.98 -7.01 -5.24
C ILE A 6 14.54 -7.02 -5.74
N GLN A 7 13.58 -7.16 -4.83
CA GLN A 7 12.15 -7.12 -5.14
C GLN A 7 11.54 -5.85 -4.56
N SER A 8 10.55 -5.29 -5.26
CA SER A 8 9.78 -4.14 -4.80
C SER A 8 8.30 -4.41 -4.95
N ILE A 9 7.51 -4.01 -3.96
CA ILE A 9 6.05 -4.06 -4.02
C ILE A 9 5.56 -2.76 -4.66
N GLN A 10 4.68 -2.87 -5.65
CA GLN A 10 4.16 -1.73 -6.42
C GLN A 10 2.65 -1.87 -6.65
N VAL A 11 1.98 -0.74 -6.84
CA VAL A 11 0.57 -0.73 -7.27
C VAL A 11 0.54 -0.77 -8.80
N LEU A 12 0.04 -1.87 -9.35
CA LEU A 12 -0.18 -2.02 -10.79
C LEU A 12 -1.59 -1.59 -11.16
N TYR A 13 -1.76 -0.94 -12.31
CA TYR A 13 -3.07 -0.43 -12.76
C TYR A 13 -3.31 -0.68 -14.25
N ASN A 14 -4.60 -0.74 -14.62
CA ASN A 14 -5.02 -0.90 -16.00
C ASN A 14 -5.07 0.46 -16.72
N LYS A 15 -4.10 0.70 -17.61
CA LYS A 15 -3.98 1.94 -18.39
C LYS A 15 -5.22 2.25 -19.24
N LYS A 16 -5.92 1.22 -19.78
CA LYS A 16 -7.14 1.41 -20.58
C LYS A 16 -8.29 1.93 -19.72
N ILE A 17 -8.45 1.39 -18.51
CA ILE A 17 -9.46 1.88 -17.55
C ILE A 17 -9.14 3.32 -17.16
N PHE A 18 -7.88 3.62 -16.84
CA PHE A 18 -7.48 4.98 -16.49
C PHE A 18 -7.76 5.98 -17.61
N ALA A 19 -7.39 5.64 -18.86
CA ALA A 19 -7.67 6.49 -20.01
C ALA A 19 -9.19 6.67 -20.25
N ALA A 20 -9.98 5.60 -20.21
CA ALA A 20 -11.44 5.66 -20.38
C ALA A 20 -12.14 6.49 -19.29
N GLN A 21 -11.55 6.58 -18.11
CA GLN A 21 -12.05 7.37 -16.99
C GLN A 21 -11.36 8.74 -16.87
N GLY A 22 -10.46 9.12 -17.77
CA GLY A 22 -9.71 10.38 -17.67
C GLY A 22 -8.96 10.52 -16.34
N LEU A 23 -8.33 9.44 -15.87
CA LEU A 23 -7.56 9.37 -14.63
C LEU A 23 -6.05 9.52 -14.92
N SER A 24 -5.35 10.23 -14.04
CA SER A 24 -3.89 10.27 -13.99
C SER A 24 -3.37 9.45 -12.79
N GLU A 25 -2.08 9.15 -12.76
CA GLU A 25 -1.45 8.47 -11.64
C GLU A 25 -1.55 9.33 -10.36
N PRO A 26 -2.19 8.83 -9.29
CA PRO A 26 -2.29 9.57 -8.03
C PRO A 26 -0.91 9.69 -7.38
N LYS A 27 -0.63 10.84 -6.77
CA LYS A 27 0.62 11.15 -6.06
C LYS A 27 0.39 11.29 -4.55
N THR A 28 -0.85 11.41 -4.11
CA THR A 28 -1.21 11.47 -2.69
C THR A 28 -2.23 10.40 -2.32
N TRP A 29 -2.33 10.11 -1.01
CA TRP A 29 -3.35 9.20 -0.48
C TRP A 29 -4.77 9.64 -0.84
N SER A 30 -5.06 10.94 -0.75
CA SER A 30 -6.39 11.47 -1.09
C SER A 30 -6.72 11.28 -2.57
N GLU A 31 -5.75 11.50 -3.46
CA GLU A 31 -5.91 11.26 -4.90
C GLU A 31 -6.11 9.78 -5.21
N LEU A 32 -5.40 8.89 -4.51
CA LEU A 32 -5.54 7.45 -4.66
C LEU A 32 -6.96 7.00 -4.28
N LEU A 33 -7.51 7.50 -3.17
CA LEU A 33 -8.89 7.21 -2.76
C LEU A 33 -9.91 7.76 -3.76
N LYS A 34 -9.75 8.99 -4.25
CA LYS A 34 -10.61 9.57 -5.29
C LYS A 34 -10.56 8.76 -6.60
N THR A 35 -9.38 8.27 -6.96
CA THR A 35 -9.18 7.38 -8.11
C THR A 35 -9.95 6.08 -7.92
N ALA A 36 -9.81 5.44 -6.75
CA ALA A 36 -10.51 4.22 -6.40
C ALA A 36 -12.04 4.39 -6.43
N GLU A 37 -12.56 5.50 -5.90
CA GLU A 37 -13.99 5.83 -5.96
C GLU A 37 -14.50 5.96 -7.41
N LYS A 38 -13.75 6.62 -8.29
CA LYS A 38 -14.13 6.78 -9.70
C LYS A 38 -14.14 5.43 -10.42
N VAL A 39 -13.12 4.61 -10.20
CA VAL A 39 -13.03 3.25 -10.76
C VAL A 39 -14.19 2.39 -10.29
N LYS A 40 -14.56 2.47 -8.99
CA LYS A 40 -15.71 1.75 -8.43
C LYS A 40 -17.04 2.22 -9.01
N LYS A 41 -17.25 3.54 -9.16
CA LYS A 41 -18.45 4.12 -9.77
C LYS A 41 -18.63 3.71 -11.24
N ALA A 42 -17.52 3.44 -11.94
CA ALA A 42 -17.53 2.92 -13.30
C ALA A 42 -17.76 1.40 -13.39
N GLY A 43 -18.02 0.71 -12.26
CA GLY A 43 -18.36 -0.72 -12.21
C GLY A 43 -17.16 -1.66 -12.09
N TYR A 44 -15.94 -1.14 -11.90
CA TYR A 44 -14.73 -1.96 -11.76
C TYR A 44 -14.35 -2.18 -10.29
N VAL A 45 -13.56 -3.22 -10.04
CA VAL A 45 -12.89 -3.42 -8.75
C VAL A 45 -11.74 -2.40 -8.63
N ALA A 46 -11.77 -1.58 -7.58
CA ALA A 46 -10.78 -0.52 -7.38
C ALA A 46 -9.40 -1.04 -6.95
N PHE A 47 -9.37 -2.00 -6.03
CA PHE A 47 -8.16 -2.71 -5.61
C PHE A 47 -8.41 -4.21 -5.61
N ALA A 48 -7.58 -4.94 -6.34
CA ALA A 48 -7.56 -6.40 -6.32
C ALA A 48 -6.41 -6.85 -5.42
N ASN A 49 -6.73 -7.56 -4.34
CA ASN A 49 -5.75 -8.22 -3.49
C ASN A 49 -6.24 -9.64 -3.19
N GLY A 50 -5.48 -10.64 -3.63
CA GLY A 50 -5.79 -12.04 -3.31
C GLY A 50 -5.35 -12.31 -1.87
N THR A 51 -6.23 -12.87 -1.04
CA THR A 51 -5.97 -13.07 0.41
C THR A 51 -6.01 -14.52 0.85
N LYS A 52 -6.06 -15.47 -0.11
CA LYS A 52 -6.15 -16.90 0.18
C LYS A 52 -4.92 -17.40 0.95
N ASP A 53 -3.74 -17.00 0.52
CA ASP A 53 -2.49 -17.34 1.20
C ASP A 53 -2.13 -16.20 2.15
N ALA A 54 -1.91 -16.50 3.43
CA ALA A 54 -1.77 -15.46 4.45
C ALA A 54 -0.68 -14.42 4.14
N TRP A 55 0.41 -14.85 3.48
CA TRP A 55 1.51 -13.95 3.13
C TRP A 55 1.13 -12.87 2.12
N THR A 56 0.12 -13.10 1.26
CA THR A 56 -0.25 -12.12 0.22
C THR A 56 -1.00 -10.91 0.78
N LEU A 57 -1.56 -11.01 2.00
CA LEU A 57 -2.13 -9.87 2.72
C LEU A 57 -1.10 -8.74 2.91
N GLU A 58 0.17 -9.11 3.05
CA GLU A 58 1.26 -8.15 3.18
C GLU A 58 1.40 -7.27 1.95
N THR A 59 1.06 -7.72 0.74
CA THR A 59 1.32 -6.93 -0.47
C THR A 59 0.59 -5.59 -0.49
N LEU A 60 -0.66 -5.53 0.00
CA LEU A 60 -1.39 -4.27 0.14
C LEU A 60 -0.83 -3.46 1.33
N PHE A 61 -0.62 -4.12 2.46
CA PHE A 61 -0.16 -3.47 3.68
C PHE A 61 1.27 -2.92 3.53
N GLY A 62 2.25 -3.76 3.22
CA GLY A 62 3.65 -3.41 2.98
C GLY A 62 3.88 -2.48 1.81
N GLY A 63 3.00 -2.47 0.79
CA GLY A 63 3.11 -1.51 -0.31
C GLY A 63 2.75 -0.07 0.08
N VAL A 64 1.85 0.13 1.06
CA VAL A 64 1.25 1.45 1.34
C VAL A 64 1.44 1.88 2.80
N ALA A 65 1.22 0.99 3.78
CA ALA A 65 1.27 1.31 5.21
C ALA A 65 2.59 1.92 5.67
N PRO A 66 3.78 1.51 5.17
CA PRO A 66 5.06 2.13 5.56
C PRO A 66 5.09 3.65 5.38
N THR A 67 4.34 4.19 4.42
CA THR A 67 4.24 5.64 4.18
C THR A 67 3.59 6.40 5.33
N PHE A 68 2.84 5.71 6.20
CA PHE A 68 2.14 6.31 7.34
C PHE A 68 2.86 6.11 8.68
N TYR A 69 3.54 4.97 8.88
CA TYR A 69 4.18 4.67 10.15
C TYR A 69 5.69 4.96 10.18
N GLY A 70 6.30 5.30 9.04
CA GLY A 70 7.71 5.73 8.95
C GLY A 70 8.68 4.71 8.33
N GLY A 71 8.17 3.62 7.76
CA GLY A 71 8.94 2.63 7.01
C GLY A 71 10.20 2.15 7.73
N SER A 72 11.36 2.32 7.10
CA SER A 72 12.64 1.83 7.62
C SER A 72 13.00 2.38 9.00
N ASP A 73 12.65 3.63 9.33
CA ASP A 73 12.92 4.20 10.67
C ASP A 73 12.11 3.48 11.76
N PHE A 74 10.86 3.13 11.47
CA PHE A 74 10.02 2.37 12.38
C PHE A 74 10.55 0.95 12.55
N TYR A 75 10.88 0.28 11.44
CA TYR A 75 11.52 -1.05 11.45
C TYR A 75 12.76 -1.06 12.34
N ASP A 76 13.67 -0.10 12.13
CA ASP A 76 14.90 0.03 12.90
C ASP A 76 14.65 0.18 14.41
N LYS A 77 13.63 0.96 14.78
CA LYS A 77 13.25 1.17 16.19
C LYS A 77 12.67 -0.09 16.80
N VAL A 78 11.85 -0.84 16.07
CA VAL A 78 11.30 -2.12 16.55
C VAL A 78 12.44 -3.13 16.78
N VAL A 79 13.33 -3.31 15.81
CA VAL A 79 14.45 -4.26 15.91
C VAL A 79 15.41 -3.89 17.05
N LYS A 80 15.61 -2.60 17.32
CA LYS A 80 16.43 -2.09 18.43
C LYS A 80 15.69 -2.08 19.78
N GLY A 81 14.44 -2.57 19.85
CA GLY A 81 13.61 -2.57 21.07
C GLY A 81 13.20 -1.18 21.57
N LYS A 82 13.25 -0.15 20.70
CA LYS A 82 12.94 1.24 21.02
C LYS A 82 11.47 1.61 20.80
N THR A 83 10.72 0.76 20.10
CA THR A 83 9.26 0.83 19.97
C THR A 83 8.71 -0.57 19.75
N ASN A 84 7.39 -0.72 19.67
CA ASN A 84 6.71 -1.99 19.46
C ASN A 84 5.50 -1.81 18.52
N PHE A 85 4.73 -2.88 18.32
CA PHE A 85 3.55 -2.85 17.45
C PHE A 85 2.33 -2.13 18.06
N GLU A 86 2.39 -1.72 19.32
CA GLU A 86 1.35 -0.91 19.98
C GLU A 86 1.53 0.59 19.72
N ASP A 87 2.64 0.99 19.07
CA ASP A 87 2.89 2.38 18.71
C ASP A 87 1.73 2.97 17.90
N SER A 88 1.26 4.13 18.36
CA SER A 88 0.17 4.88 17.73
C SER A 88 0.36 5.11 16.23
N LYS A 89 1.61 5.22 15.74
CA LYS A 89 1.91 5.36 14.32
C LYS A 89 1.45 4.15 13.51
N LEU A 90 1.74 2.95 14.01
CA LEU A 90 1.31 1.71 13.36
C LEU A 90 -0.20 1.52 13.47
N GLN A 91 -0.77 1.78 14.65
CA GLN A 91 -2.22 1.70 14.85
C GLN A 91 -2.98 2.66 13.92
N ASN A 92 -2.48 3.89 13.74
CA ASN A 92 -3.08 4.87 12.84
C ASN A 92 -2.92 4.48 11.36
N ALA A 93 -1.81 3.82 10.99
CA ALA A 93 -1.65 3.25 9.65
C ALA A 93 -2.66 2.12 9.39
N LEU A 94 -2.88 1.23 10.37
CA LEU A 94 -3.87 0.15 10.28
C LEU A 94 -5.30 0.69 10.09
N LYS A 95 -5.68 1.77 10.78
CA LYS A 95 -7.00 2.42 10.60
C LYS A 95 -7.26 2.98 9.20
N LYS A 96 -6.21 3.14 8.38
CA LYS A 96 -6.34 3.63 6.99
C LYS A 96 -6.51 2.49 5.97
N MET A 97 -6.27 1.25 6.38
CA MET A 97 -6.41 0.05 5.55
C MET A 97 -7.77 -0.60 5.78
#